data_AF-A0A4W5P7Y5-F1
#
_entry.id   AF-A0A4W5P7Y5-F1
#
_cell.length_a   1.000
_cell.length_b   1.000
_cell.length_c   1.000
_cell.angle_alpha   90.00
_cell.angle_beta   90.00
_cell.angle_gamma   90.00
#
_symmetry.space_group_name_H-M   'P 1'
#
loop_
_entity.id
_entity.type
_entity.pdbx_description
1 polymer ?
#
loop_
_entity_poly.entity_id
_entity_poly.type
_entity_poly.pdbx_seq_one_letter_code
_entity_poly.pdbx_strand_id
1 'polypeptide(L)'
;SLTPPLPLSLFPSPSLSPFLPLSMFILEKGEYPRWDSWSNCQKNDYLLSFRPVRMDPEKHKICLFEVGEFKGRKMEIMDDDVPSLFSYGFTDRVGSIMVSCGSWVGYQFPGYRGSQYLLEKGDYKHFNEFGARHPQFQSVRRIRDMQWHQHGCNRFFPLLRRRPLPV
;
A
#
# COMPACT_ATOMS: atom_id res chain seq x y z
N SER A 1 -19.33 20.32 -6.38
CA SER A 1 -18.14 20.15 -5.52
C SER A 1 -18.19 18.76 -4.92
N LEU A 2 -17.63 17.76 -5.60
CA LEU A 2 -17.66 16.37 -5.14
C LEU A 2 -16.22 15.85 -5.15
N THR A 3 -15.68 15.67 -3.95
CA THR A 3 -14.39 15.03 -3.69
C THR A 3 -14.44 13.57 -4.15
N PRO A 4 -13.46 13.06 -4.92
CA PRO A 4 -13.43 11.66 -5.34
C PRO A 4 -13.13 10.73 -4.14
N PRO A 5 -13.55 9.45 -4.20
CA PRO A 5 -13.37 8.51 -3.10
C PRO A 5 -11.90 8.06 -3.05
N LEU A 6 -11.22 8.43 -1.97
CA LEU A 6 -9.86 8.02 -1.70
C LEU A 6 -9.77 6.47 -1.54
N PRO A 7 -8.71 5.80 -2.03
CA PRO A 7 -8.44 4.38 -1.77
C PRO A 7 -8.26 4.14 -0.27
N LEU A 8 -8.44 2.89 0.18
CA LEU A 8 -8.45 2.51 1.60
C LEU A 8 -7.16 1.74 1.97
N SER A 9 -6.59 2.03 3.14
CA SER A 9 -5.44 1.33 3.73
C SER A 9 -5.75 0.95 5.16
N LEU A 10 -5.31 -0.22 5.60
CA LEU A 10 -5.57 -0.71 6.94
C LEU A 10 -4.52 -0.22 7.95
N PHE A 11 -4.94 0.38 9.06
CA PHE A 11 -4.11 0.55 10.26
C PHE A 11 -4.92 0.17 11.51
N PRO A 12 -4.28 -0.27 12.60
CA PRO A 12 -4.97 -0.73 13.79
C PRO A 12 -5.61 0.44 14.56
N SER A 13 -6.80 0.20 15.10
CA SER A 13 -7.33 0.98 16.21
C SER A 13 -6.40 0.83 17.42
N PRO A 14 -6.08 1.90 18.17
CA PRO A 14 -5.15 1.84 19.31
C PRO A 14 -5.66 1.05 20.53
N SER A 15 -6.82 0.38 20.44
CA SER A 15 -7.51 -0.26 21.57
C SER A 15 -7.49 -1.79 21.58
N LEU A 16 -6.85 -2.47 20.63
CA LEU A 16 -6.82 -3.95 20.57
C LEU A 16 -5.38 -4.49 20.53
N SER A 17 -5.00 -5.09 21.66
CA SER A 17 -3.95 -6.10 21.92
C SER A 17 -2.65 -6.10 21.06
N PRO A 18 -1.45 -5.99 21.68
CA PRO A 18 -0.16 -5.93 20.96
C PRO A 18 0.36 -7.29 20.44
N PHE A 19 -0.46 -8.34 20.38
CA PHE A 19 0.02 -9.73 20.19
C PHE A 19 -0.39 -10.43 18.90
N LEU A 20 -1.13 -9.77 18.00
CA LEU A 20 -1.35 -10.31 16.66
C LEU A 20 -0.52 -9.51 15.66
N PRO A 21 0.36 -10.15 14.87
CA PRO A 21 1.04 -9.45 13.80
C PRO A 21 0.01 -9.14 12.71
N LEU A 22 -0.52 -7.93 12.75
CA LEU A 22 -1.55 -7.46 11.82
C LEU A 22 -0.92 -7.31 10.44
N SER A 23 -1.26 -8.22 9.54
CA SER A 23 -0.95 -8.12 8.12
C SER A 23 -1.73 -6.97 7.51
N MET A 24 -1.04 -6.07 6.82
CA MET A 24 -1.66 -4.96 6.12
C MET A 24 -2.00 -5.38 4.69
N PHE A 25 -3.15 -4.93 4.21
CA PHE A 25 -3.59 -5.14 2.83
C PHE A 25 -3.99 -3.77 2.24
N ILE A 26 -3.70 -3.53 0.96
CA ILE A 26 -4.24 -2.36 0.25
C ILE A 26 -5.37 -2.85 -0.65
N LEU A 27 -6.56 -2.31 -0.46
CA LEU A 27 -7.76 -2.61 -1.23
C LEU A 27 -8.00 -1.46 -2.20
N GLU A 28 -7.81 -1.74 -3.49
CA GLU A 28 -8.16 -0.81 -4.56
C GLU A 28 -9.64 -0.97 -4.94
N LYS A 29 -10.16 -0.11 -5.80
CA LYS A 29 -11.54 -0.24 -6.27
C LYS A 29 -11.68 -1.50 -7.13
N GLY A 30 -12.36 -2.51 -6.61
CA GLY A 30 -12.60 -3.78 -7.29
C GLY A 30 -13.60 -4.64 -6.52
N GLU A 31 -14.02 -5.75 -7.13
CA GLU A 31 -14.79 -6.78 -6.44
C GLU A 31 -13.81 -7.79 -5.86
N TYR A 32 -13.88 -8.03 -4.55
CA TYR A 32 -13.07 -9.03 -3.85
C TYR A 32 -13.99 -10.11 -3.27
N PRO A 33 -14.37 -11.12 -4.07
CA PRO A 33 -15.38 -12.09 -3.68
C PRO A 33 -14.89 -13.09 -2.62
N ARG A 34 -13.58 -13.25 -2.44
CA ARG A 34 -12.98 -14.13 -1.43
C ARG A 34 -11.71 -13.54 -0.82
N TRP A 35 -11.31 -14.09 0.33
CA TRP A 35 -10.17 -13.61 1.11
C TRP A 35 -8.83 -13.73 0.39
N ASP A 36 -8.68 -14.74 -0.47
CA ASP A 36 -7.54 -14.92 -1.38
C ASP A 36 -7.45 -13.83 -2.46
N SER A 37 -8.54 -13.11 -2.73
CA SER A 37 -8.57 -12.04 -3.74
C SER A 37 -7.95 -10.73 -3.25
N TRP A 38 -7.93 -10.48 -1.93
CA TRP A 38 -7.25 -9.31 -1.33
C TRP A 38 -5.97 -9.66 -0.59
N SER A 39 -5.79 -10.94 -0.20
CA SER A 39 -4.68 -11.40 0.62
C SER A 39 -3.57 -11.99 -0.25
N ASN A 40 -2.56 -11.18 -0.54
CA ASN A 40 -1.33 -11.65 -1.21
C ASN A 40 -0.39 -12.43 -0.25
N CYS A 41 -0.75 -12.52 1.03
CA CYS A 41 -0.05 -13.34 2.00
C CYS A 41 -1.06 -14.25 2.70
N GLN A 42 -1.05 -15.55 2.35
CA GLN A 42 -1.87 -16.62 2.91
C GLN A 42 -1.61 -16.91 4.41
N LYS A 43 -1.31 -15.88 5.21
CA LYS A 43 -0.86 -15.96 6.60
C LYS A 43 -1.87 -15.45 7.61
N ASN A 44 -2.94 -14.76 7.18
CA ASN A 44 -3.97 -14.21 8.07
C ASN A 44 -5.26 -13.89 7.30
N ASP A 45 -6.39 -14.32 7.86
CA ASP A 45 -7.73 -14.17 7.26
C ASP A 45 -8.58 -13.12 7.99
N TYR A 46 -8.06 -12.56 9.09
CA TYR A 46 -8.80 -11.61 9.93
C TYR A 46 -8.67 -10.17 9.43
N LEU A 47 -9.80 -9.59 9.03
CA LEU A 47 -9.93 -8.15 8.72
C LEU A 47 -10.59 -7.45 9.91
N LEU A 48 -9.78 -6.76 10.73
CA LEU A 48 -10.23 -6.18 11.99
C LEU A 48 -10.48 -4.67 11.94
N SER A 49 -9.96 -3.96 10.94
CA SER A 49 -10.09 -2.49 10.82
C SER A 49 -9.86 -2.03 9.37
N PHE A 50 -10.38 -0.85 9.00
CA PHE A 50 -10.12 -0.20 7.72
C PHE A 50 -10.11 1.33 7.88
N ARG A 51 -9.27 2.04 7.12
CA ARG A 51 -9.33 3.50 7.00
C ARG A 51 -9.10 3.95 5.54
N PRO A 52 -9.55 5.14 5.14
CA PRO A 52 -9.11 5.74 3.89
C PRO A 52 -7.62 6.12 3.91
N VAL A 53 -6.91 5.84 2.82
CA VAL A 53 -5.58 6.38 2.49
C VAL A 53 -5.76 7.79 1.97
N ARG A 54 -4.98 8.75 2.42
CA ARG A 54 -4.97 10.06 1.77
C ARG A 54 -4.18 9.97 0.46
N MET A 55 -4.73 10.54 -0.60
CA MET A 55 -4.08 10.56 -1.92
C MET A 55 -3.83 11.99 -2.29
N ASP A 56 -2.55 12.32 -2.44
CA ASP A 56 -2.13 13.61 -2.96
C ASP A 56 -1.90 13.46 -4.47
N PRO A 57 -2.65 14.19 -5.32
CA PRO A 57 -2.64 14.00 -6.77
C PRO A 57 -1.39 14.55 -7.46
N GLU A 58 -0.54 15.31 -6.77
CA GLU A 58 0.42 16.17 -7.46
C GLU A 58 1.72 15.47 -7.85
N LYS A 59 2.38 14.72 -6.95
CA LYS A 59 3.66 14.05 -7.21
C LYS A 59 3.91 12.88 -6.26
N HIS A 60 4.57 11.84 -6.75
CA HIS A 60 5.03 10.71 -5.94
C HIS A 60 6.55 10.71 -5.86
N LYS A 61 7.10 10.79 -4.65
CA LYS A 61 8.54 10.67 -4.42
C LYS A 61 8.82 9.87 -3.15
N ILE A 62 9.63 8.82 -3.29
CA ILE A 62 10.10 7.96 -2.21
C ILE A 62 11.61 7.73 -2.34
N CYS A 63 12.31 7.70 -1.20
CA CYS A 63 13.71 7.33 -1.09
C CYS A 63 13.84 6.09 -0.19
N LEU A 64 14.47 5.05 -0.70
CA LEU A 64 14.77 3.82 0.03
C LEU A 64 16.24 3.85 0.45
N PHE A 65 16.52 3.37 1.66
CA PHE A 65 17.86 3.28 2.21
C PHE A 65 18.13 1.86 2.72
N GLU A 66 19.31 1.36 2.41
CA GLU A 66 19.72 -0.02 2.77
C GLU A 66 19.81 -0.23 4.29
N VAL A 67 20.25 0.80 5.03
CA VAL A 67 20.43 0.76 6.48
C VAL A 67 19.39 1.64 7.17
N GLY A 68 19.15 1.41 8.46
CA GLY A 68 18.35 2.31 9.30
C GLY A 68 18.95 3.72 9.39
N GLU A 69 18.15 4.66 9.88
CA GLU A 69 18.54 6.08 10.07
C GLU A 69 19.04 6.77 8.78
N PHE A 70 18.47 6.40 7.62
CA PHE A 70 18.77 6.98 6.30
C PHE A 70 20.23 6.84 5.85
N LYS A 71 20.84 5.69 6.16
CA LYS A 71 22.25 5.38 5.87
C LYS A 71 22.41 4.31 4.80
N GLY A 72 23.63 4.19 4.28
CA GLY A 72 24.00 3.16 3.30
C GLY A 72 23.63 3.54 1.87
N ARG A 73 23.41 2.55 1.00
CA ARG A 73 22.96 2.79 -0.37
C ARG A 73 21.58 3.42 -0.36
N LYS A 74 21.40 4.43 -1.22
CA LYS A 74 20.13 5.15 -1.43
C LYS A 74 19.59 4.85 -2.83
N MET A 75 18.30 4.62 -2.93
CA MET A 75 17.56 4.59 -4.19
C MET A 75 16.40 5.58 -4.12
N GLU A 76 16.33 6.47 -5.10
CA GLU A 76 15.25 7.46 -5.22
C GLU A 76 14.31 7.05 -6.36
N ILE A 77 13.01 7.04 -6.09
CA ILE A 77 11.97 6.68 -7.06
C ILE A 77 11.00 7.85 -7.13
N MET A 78 10.82 8.38 -8.33
CA MET A 78 9.95 9.52 -8.61
C MET A 78 8.98 9.16 -9.71
N ASP A 79 7.68 9.32 -9.43
CA ASP A 79 6.59 9.13 -10.39
C ASP A 79 6.68 7.84 -11.25
N ASP A 80 7.24 6.77 -10.68
CA ASP A 80 7.38 5.47 -11.34
C ASP A 80 7.10 4.31 -10.39
N ASP A 81 6.73 3.15 -10.95
CA ASP A 81 6.48 1.91 -10.22
C ASP A 81 7.65 0.94 -10.44
N VAL A 82 8.17 0.34 -9.36
CA VAL A 82 9.36 -0.52 -9.41
C VAL A 82 8.98 -1.97 -9.07
N PRO A 83 8.80 -2.84 -10.07
CA PRO A 83 8.47 -4.24 -9.85
C PRO A 83 9.65 -5.06 -9.33
N SER A 84 10.88 -4.57 -9.42
CA SER A 84 12.07 -5.24 -8.87
C SER A 84 13.16 -4.22 -8.55
N LEU A 85 13.56 -4.13 -7.28
CA LEU A 85 14.67 -3.28 -6.84
C LEU A 85 16.01 -3.71 -7.47
N PHE A 86 16.19 -5.01 -7.74
CA PHE A 86 17.39 -5.55 -8.38
C PHE A 86 17.60 -5.02 -9.80
N SER A 87 16.52 -4.73 -10.53
CA SER A 87 16.61 -4.19 -11.90
C SER A 87 17.25 -2.80 -11.94
N TYR A 88 17.27 -2.11 -10.79
CA TYR A 88 17.91 -0.81 -10.60
C TYR A 88 19.25 -0.92 -9.84
N GLY A 89 19.79 -2.13 -9.68
CA GLY A 89 21.07 -2.37 -8.99
C GLY A 89 21.00 -2.23 -7.47
N PHE A 90 19.80 -2.19 -6.89
CA PHE A 90 19.59 -2.14 -5.45
C PHE A 90 19.52 -3.55 -4.84
N THR A 91 19.59 -3.65 -3.51
CA THR A 91 19.55 -4.91 -2.77
C THR A 91 18.11 -5.30 -2.41
N ASP A 92 17.93 -6.46 -1.79
CA ASP A 92 16.64 -6.88 -1.20
C ASP A 92 16.40 -6.34 0.21
N ARG A 93 17.30 -5.47 0.68
CA ARG A 93 17.31 -4.95 2.04
C ARG A 93 17.00 -3.46 2.06
N VAL A 94 15.94 -3.08 2.79
CA VAL A 94 15.57 -1.69 3.06
C VAL A 94 15.43 -1.51 4.57
N GLY A 95 16.35 -0.75 5.15
CA GLY A 95 16.40 -0.48 6.59
C GLY A 95 15.66 0.79 7.01
N SER A 96 15.56 1.78 6.12
CA SER A 96 14.80 3.01 6.34
C SER A 96 14.24 3.58 5.03
N ILE A 97 13.18 4.37 5.13
CA ILE A 97 12.42 4.89 3.99
C ILE A 97 12.04 6.35 4.28
N MET A 98 12.16 7.21 3.27
CA MET A 98 11.66 8.58 3.32
C MET A 98 10.67 8.80 2.19
N VAL A 99 9.41 9.04 2.53
CA VAL A 99 8.35 9.34 1.57
C VAL A 99 8.14 10.85 1.57
N SER A 100 8.71 11.52 0.57
CA SER A 100 8.58 12.98 0.44
C SER A 100 7.16 13.38 0.05
N CYS A 101 6.53 12.62 -0.86
CA CYS A 101 5.17 12.87 -1.32
C CYS A 101 4.54 11.62 -1.97
N GLY A 102 3.20 11.61 -1.99
CA GLY A 102 2.41 10.50 -2.51
C GLY A 102 2.27 9.34 -1.52
N SER A 103 1.46 8.36 -1.92
CA SER A 103 1.21 7.14 -1.14
C SER A 103 1.72 5.93 -1.92
N TRP A 104 2.43 5.05 -1.23
CA TRP A 104 3.14 3.93 -1.85
C TRP A 104 2.81 2.61 -1.15
N VAL A 105 2.94 1.52 -1.88
CA VAL A 105 2.90 0.16 -1.34
C VAL A 105 4.22 -0.51 -1.60
N GLY A 106 4.91 -0.88 -0.53
CA GLY A 106 6.08 -1.74 -0.55
C GLY A 106 5.71 -3.22 -0.45
N TYR A 107 6.55 -4.07 -1.03
CA TYR A 107 6.34 -5.52 -1.07
C TYR A 107 7.63 -6.26 -0.73
N GLN A 108 7.46 -7.37 -0.03
CA GLN A 108 8.55 -8.25 0.38
C GLN A 108 9.31 -8.88 -0.80
N PHE A 109 8.61 -9.23 -1.88
CA PHE A 109 9.18 -9.92 -3.05
C PHE A 109 9.01 -9.10 -4.34
N PRO A 110 9.75 -9.44 -5.41
CA PRO A 110 9.59 -8.80 -6.72
C PRO A 110 8.23 -9.11 -7.32
N GLY A 111 7.77 -8.26 -8.23
CA GLY A 111 6.47 -8.38 -8.91
C GLY A 111 5.28 -8.16 -7.98
N TYR A 112 5.43 -7.32 -6.95
CA TYR A 112 4.38 -6.96 -6.00
C TYR A 112 3.83 -8.15 -5.22
N ARG A 113 4.74 -9.02 -4.74
CA ARG A 113 4.40 -10.29 -4.06
C ARG A 113 4.73 -10.26 -2.57
N GLY A 114 4.00 -11.09 -1.80
CA GLY A 114 4.25 -11.30 -0.38
C GLY A 114 3.62 -10.24 0.52
N SER A 115 4.26 -9.99 1.67
CA SER A 115 3.79 -9.02 2.67
C SER A 115 3.77 -7.60 2.09
N GLN A 116 2.69 -6.85 2.35
CA GLN A 116 2.50 -5.48 1.87
C GLN A 116 2.73 -4.49 3.01
N TYR A 117 3.31 -3.34 2.67
CA TYR A 117 3.59 -2.26 3.61
C TYR A 117 3.07 -0.95 3.03
N LEU A 118 2.13 -0.29 3.73
CA LEU A 118 1.70 1.05 3.34
C LEU A 118 2.75 2.07 3.78
N LEU A 119 3.15 2.90 2.82
CA LEU A 119 4.12 3.95 3.01
C LEU A 119 3.45 5.26 2.62
N GLU A 120 2.99 5.99 3.63
CA GLU A 120 2.46 7.35 3.47
C GLU A 120 3.59 8.36 3.64
N LYS A 121 3.31 9.62 3.30
CA LYS A 121 4.23 10.73 3.52
C LYS A 121 4.77 10.73 4.95
N GLY A 122 6.09 10.63 5.08
CA GLY A 122 6.75 10.53 6.36
C GLY A 122 8.16 9.94 6.27
N ASP A 123 8.81 9.93 7.42
CA ASP A 123 10.19 9.48 7.61
C ASP A 123 10.16 8.22 8.48
N TYR A 124 10.52 7.08 7.88
CA TYR A 124 10.58 5.78 8.54
C TYR A 124 12.04 5.41 8.80
N LYS A 125 12.51 5.59 10.04
CA LYS A 125 13.94 5.40 10.36
C LYS A 125 14.33 3.94 10.54
N HIS A 126 13.35 3.09 10.81
CA HIS A 126 13.54 1.66 11.01
C HIS A 126 12.43 0.83 10.33
N PHE A 127 12.76 -0.39 9.90
CA PHE A 127 11.81 -1.27 9.18
C PHE A 127 10.54 -1.63 9.97
N ASN A 128 10.62 -1.59 11.30
CA ASN A 128 9.48 -1.81 12.18
C ASN A 128 8.42 -0.70 12.05
N GLU A 129 8.80 0.53 11.66
CA GLU A 129 7.89 1.68 11.60
C GLU A 129 6.88 1.56 10.46
N PHE A 130 7.23 0.89 9.36
CA PHE A 130 6.30 0.55 8.27
C PHE A 130 5.70 -0.85 8.41
N GLY A 131 5.84 -1.49 9.57
CA GLY A 131 5.21 -2.77 9.89
C GLY A 131 5.90 -4.02 9.33
N ALA A 132 7.14 -3.92 8.86
CA ALA A 132 7.89 -5.10 8.43
C ALA A 132 8.53 -5.82 9.63
N ARG A 133 8.55 -7.17 9.58
CA ARG A 133 9.22 -7.99 10.61
C ARG A 133 10.73 -8.14 10.38
N HIS A 134 11.14 -7.99 9.12
CA HIS A 134 12.52 -8.04 8.66
C HIS A 134 12.70 -6.95 7.62
N PRO A 135 13.91 -6.40 7.41
CA PRO A 135 14.17 -5.36 6.42
C PRO A 135 14.11 -5.86 4.96
N GLN A 136 13.32 -6.90 4.67
CA GLN A 136 13.19 -7.49 3.34
C GLN A 136 12.14 -6.74 2.51
N PHE A 137 12.59 -6.18 1.40
CA PHE A 137 11.79 -5.31 0.54
C PHE A 137 12.36 -5.36 -0.88
N GLN A 138 11.53 -5.69 -1.88
CA GLN A 138 12.03 -5.98 -3.24
C GLN A 138 11.20 -5.37 -4.37
N SER A 139 10.00 -4.85 -4.09
CA SER A 139 9.26 -4.06 -5.07
C SER A 139 8.40 -3.00 -4.38
N VAL A 140 8.08 -1.94 -5.12
CA VAL A 140 7.27 -0.83 -4.63
C VAL A 140 6.47 -0.24 -5.78
N ARG A 141 5.23 0.15 -5.51
CA ARG A 141 4.38 0.84 -6.48
C ARG A 141 3.66 2.01 -5.83
N ARG A 142 3.26 2.97 -6.65
CA ARG A 142 2.40 4.06 -6.22
C ARG A 142 0.97 3.56 -6.05
N ILE A 143 0.28 4.09 -5.06
CA ILE A 143 -1.17 4.02 -5.01
C ILE A 143 -1.64 5.18 -5.87
N ARG A 144 -2.37 4.89 -6.94
CA ARG A 144 -3.02 5.90 -7.78
C ARG A 144 -4.52 5.65 -7.76
N ASP A 145 -5.31 6.71 -7.65
CA ASP A 145 -6.74 6.59 -7.89
C ASP A 145 -6.89 6.32 -9.39
N MET A 146 -7.42 5.14 -9.74
CA MET A 146 -7.54 4.64 -11.13
C MET A 146 -8.46 5.54 -12.00
N GLN A 147 -8.97 6.64 -11.44
CA GLN A 147 -9.85 7.63 -12.07
C GLN A 147 -9.15 8.91 -12.54
N TRP A 148 -7.84 9.09 -12.36
CA TRP A 148 -7.11 10.26 -12.88
C TRP A 148 -6.81 10.24 -14.39
N HIS A 149 -7.54 9.45 -15.18
CA HIS A 149 -7.54 9.63 -16.63
C HIS A 149 -8.31 10.92 -16.98
N GLN A 150 -7.60 11.93 -17.49
CA GLN A 150 -8.18 13.16 -18.07
C GLN A 150 -9.19 12.88 -19.21
N HIS A 151 -9.21 11.65 -19.74
CA HIS A 151 -10.19 11.21 -20.74
C HIS A 151 -10.93 9.96 -20.24
N GLY A 152 -12.22 10.12 -19.96
CA GLY A 152 -13.16 8.99 -19.98
C GLY A 152 -13.79 8.58 -18.65
N CYS A 153 -14.19 9.52 -17.78
CA CYS A 153 -15.28 9.25 -16.85
C CYS A 153 -16.59 9.19 -17.65
N ASN A 154 -17.01 7.99 -18.06
CA ASN A 154 -18.39 7.64 -18.38
C ASN A 154 -18.50 6.14 -18.71
N ARG A 155 -18.44 5.29 -17.68
CA ARG A 155 -19.22 4.04 -17.69
C ARG A 155 -19.87 3.84 -16.33
N PHE A 156 -21.12 4.28 -16.28
CA PHE A 156 -22.18 3.80 -15.39
C PHE A 156 -22.03 2.31 -15.08
N PHE A 157 -22.10 1.93 -13.81
CA PHE A 157 -22.66 0.64 -13.41
C PHE A 157 -23.62 0.83 -12.21
N PRO A 158 -24.73 0.07 -12.21
CA PRO A 158 -25.96 0.44 -11.50
C PRO A 158 -25.87 0.15 -10.00
N LEU A 159 -26.52 1.05 -9.25
CA LEU A 159 -26.86 0.94 -7.85
C LEU A 159 -27.35 -0.47 -7.46
N LEU A 160 -26.87 -0.94 -6.31
CA LEU A 160 -27.42 -2.08 -5.57
C LEU A 160 -28.95 -2.04 -5.58
N ARG A 161 -29.58 -2.94 -6.33
CA ARG A 161 -30.98 -3.30 -6.10
C ARG A 161 -31.04 -4.11 -4.81
N ARG A 162 -31.53 -3.49 -3.75
CA ARG A 162 -31.95 -4.17 -2.52
C ARG A 162 -32.90 -5.32 -2.90
N ARG A 163 -32.54 -6.56 -2.58
CA ARG A 163 -33.52 -7.67 -2.55
C ARG A 163 -34.49 -7.39 -1.39
N PRO A 164 -35.82 -7.45 -1.60
CA PRO A 164 -36.75 -7.47 -0.48
C PRO A 164 -36.68 -8.84 0.23
N LEU A 165 -36.81 -8.81 1.55
CA LEU A 165 -36.93 -10.00 2.40
C LEU A 165 -38.26 -10.73 2.09
N PRO A 166 -38.30 -12.07 2.11
CA PRO A 166 -39.56 -12.80 2.00
C PRO A 166 -40.38 -12.66 3.28
N VAL A 167 -41.70 -12.55 3.12
CA VAL A 167 -42.71 -12.55 4.19
C VAL A 167 -42.99 -13.99 4.61
#